data_AF-S2EP52-F1
#
_entry.id   AF-S2EP52-F1
#
_cell.length_a   1.000
_cell.length_b   1.000
_cell.length_c   1.000
_cell.angle_alpha   90.00
_cell.angle_beta   90.00
_cell.angle_gamma   90.00
#
_symmetry.space_group_name_H-M   'P 1'
#
loop_
_entity.id
_entity.type
_entity.pdbx_description
1 polymer ?
#
loop_
_entity_poly.entity_id
_entity_poly.type
_entity_poly.pdbx_seq_one_letter_code
_entity_poly.pdbx_strand_id
1 'polypeptide(L)'
;MKSFFIAGTDTDVGKTYITAGLAVSFRKMNVDVGVMKPFAAGIPQKTGFKSEDVEILANAAHVNDPEDLLNPQFFPIPASPYTA
;
A
#
# COMPACT_ATOMS: atom_id res chain seq x y z
N MET A 1 -6.01 14.05 13.85
CA MET A 1 -5.94 12.74 13.15
C MET A 1 -4.74 11.99 13.72
N LYS A 2 -4.85 10.69 14.00
CA LYS A 2 -3.71 9.86 14.44
C LYS A 2 -3.22 9.05 13.24
N SER A 3 -1.91 8.98 13.04
CA SER A 3 -1.29 8.31 11.89
C SER A 3 -0.13 7.44 12.33
N PHE A 4 0.02 6.28 11.67
CA PHE A 4 1.16 5.39 11.83
C PHE A 4 2.00 5.43 10.56
N PHE A 5 3.33 5.52 10.71
CA PHE A 5 4.26 5.39 9.60
C PHE A 5 4.99 4.06 9.71
N ILE A 6 4.80 3.19 8.73
CA ILE A 6 5.41 1.86 8.71
C ILE A 6 6.64 1.90 7.83
N ALA A 7 7.81 1.82 8.45
CA ALA A 7 9.11 1.77 7.78
C ALA A 7 9.72 0.37 7.89
N GLY A 8 10.66 0.07 7.01
CA GLY A 8 11.45 -1.17 7.05
C GLY A 8 12.72 -0.98 6.23
N THR A 9 13.76 -1.73 6.59
CA THR A 9 15.13 -1.52 6.10
C THR A 9 15.33 -1.95 4.65
N ASP A 10 14.55 -2.91 4.16
CA ASP A 10 14.71 -3.47 2.83
C ASP A 10 13.36 -3.58 2.09
N THR A 11 13.41 -3.88 0.80
CA THR A 11 12.25 -4.26 -0.02
C THR A 11 11.79 -5.66 0.38
N ASP A 12 10.51 -5.97 0.17
CA ASP A 12 9.93 -7.30 0.42
C ASP A 12 10.01 -7.86 1.85
N VAL A 13 10.44 -7.07 2.84
CA VAL A 13 10.46 -7.45 4.27
C VAL A 13 9.07 -7.55 4.93
N GLY A 14 7.98 -7.55 4.15
CA GLY A 14 6.61 -7.71 4.66
C GLY A 14 5.90 -6.43 5.11
N LYS A 15 6.43 -5.23 4.78
CA LYS A 15 5.80 -3.94 5.17
C LYS A 15 4.32 -3.85 4.74
N THR A 16 4.01 -4.26 3.51
CA THR A 16 2.65 -4.23 2.96
C THR A 16 1.72 -5.12 3.79
N TYR A 17 2.12 -6.36 4.07
CA TYR A 17 1.31 -7.31 4.85
C TYR A 17 1.10 -6.88 6.30
N ILE A 18 2.12 -6.33 6.97
CA ILE A 18 1.96 -5.79 8.33
C ILE A 18 0.98 -4.61 8.32
N THR A 19 1.09 -3.70 7.35
CA THR A 19 0.19 -2.55 7.21
C THR A 19 -1.25 -3.00 6.92
N ALA A 20 -1.44 -3.99 6.05
CA ALA A 20 -2.73 -4.60 5.78
C ALA A 20 -3.33 -5.25 7.05
N GLY A 21 -2.51 -5.99 7.81
CA GLY A 21 -2.94 -6.58 9.08
C GLY A 21 -3.39 -5.55 10.11
N LEU A 22 -2.71 -4.40 10.19
CA LEU A 22 -3.14 -3.27 11.02
C LEU A 22 -4.47 -2.69 10.53
N ALA A 23 -4.62 -2.48 9.22
CA ALA A 23 -5.85 -1.96 8.65
C ALA A 23 -7.06 -2.88 8.92
N VAL A 24 -6.91 -4.19 8.70
CA VAL A 24 -7.93 -5.20 9.03
C VAL A 24 -8.28 -5.17 10.52
N SER A 25 -7.27 -5.05 11.40
CA SER A 25 -7.49 -5.01 12.84
C SER A 25 -8.27 -3.76 13.26
N PHE A 26 -7.93 -2.58 12.73
CA PHE A 26 -8.67 -1.35 12.97
C PHE A 26 -10.11 -1.43 12.45
N ARG A 27 -10.33 -1.98 11.25
CA ARG A 27 -11.68 -2.22 10.73
C ARG A 27 -12.48 -3.15 11.63
N LYS A 28 -11.90 -4.24 12.13
CA LYS A 28 -12.54 -5.15 13.11
C LYS A 28 -12.88 -4.48 14.43
N MET A 29 -12.16 -3.42 14.80
CA MET A 29 -12.44 -2.58 15.97
C MET A 29 -13.44 -1.45 15.67
N ASN A 30 -14.08 -1.45 14.49
CA ASN A 30 -14.96 -0.38 14.00
C ASN A 30 -14.28 0.99 13.90
N VAL A 31 -12.96 1.02 13.71
CA VAL A 31 -12.22 2.25 13.45
C VAL A 31 -12.21 2.52 11.96
N ASP A 32 -12.54 3.76 11.57
CA ASP A 32 -12.39 4.20 10.20
C ASP A 32 -10.90 4.46 9.90
N VAL A 33 -10.34 3.70 8.96
CA VAL A 33 -8.92 3.69 8.65
C VAL A 33 -8.70 3.85 7.16
N GLY A 34 -7.87 4.83 6.81
CA GLY A 34 -7.30 4.97 5.47
C GLY A 34 -5.91 4.35 5.40
N VAL A 35 -5.44 4.08 4.19
CA VAL A 35 -4.12 3.52 3.90
C VAL A 35 -3.44 4.29 2.79
N MET A 36 -2.11 4.28 2.79
CA MET A 36 -1.33 4.92 1.74
C MET A 36 -0.02 4.16 1.56
N LYS A 37 0.28 3.82 0.31
CA LYS A 37 1.59 3.39 -0.16
C LYS A 37 2.19 4.56 -0.95
N PRO A 38 2.89 5.51 -0.29
CA PRO A 38 3.34 6.74 -0.95
C PRO A 38 4.14 6.48 -2.22
N PHE A 39 5.01 5.47 -2.18
CA PHE A 39 5.92 5.10 -3.25
C PHE A 39 5.70 3.63 -3.61
N ALA A 40 5.40 3.38 -4.88
CA ALA A 40 5.38 2.06 -5.47
C ALA A 40 6.09 2.11 -6.83
N ALA A 41 6.77 1.02 -7.18
CA ALA A 41 7.50 0.91 -8.43
C ALA A 41 7.31 -0.49 -9.01
N GLY A 42 7.26 -0.59 -10.33
CA GLY A 42 7.15 -1.87 -11.03
C GLY A 42 6.35 -1.76 -12.32
N ILE A 43 5.93 -2.91 -12.83
CA ILE A 43 5.06 -2.99 -14.02
C ILE A 43 3.62 -2.76 -13.54
N PRO A 44 2.89 -1.77 -14.09
CA PRO A 44 1.52 -1.53 -13.68
C PRO A 44 0.62 -2.71 -14.03
N GLN A 45 -0.30 -3.06 -13.13
CA GLN A 45 -1.36 -4.02 -13.44
C GLN A 45 -2.22 -3.51 -14.61
N LYS A 46 -2.77 -4.44 -15.40
CA LYS A 46 -3.63 -4.09 -16.56
C LYS A 46 -5.02 -3.61 -16.14
N THR A 47 -5.47 -4.00 -14.96
CA THR A 47 -6.81 -3.74 -14.42
C THR A 47 -6.69 -3.51 -12.91
N GLY A 48 -7.54 -2.67 -12.34
CA GLY A 48 -7.48 -2.32 -10.92
C GLY A 48 -6.37 -1.31 -10.63
N PHE A 49 -5.77 -1.39 -9.44
CA PHE A 49 -4.67 -0.53 -9.03
C PHE A 49 -3.38 -0.92 -9.75
N LYS A 50 -2.56 0.05 -10.13
CA LYS A 50 -1.27 -0.17 -10.80
C LYS A 50 -0.33 -1.03 -9.97
N SER A 51 -0.40 -0.93 -8.65
CA SER A 51 0.44 -1.71 -7.73
C SER A 51 -0.39 -2.74 -6.97
N GLU A 52 0.10 -3.98 -6.94
CA GLU A 52 -0.46 -5.07 -6.13
C GLU A 52 -0.45 -4.71 -4.62
N ASP A 53 0.61 -4.03 -4.15
CA ASP A 53 0.68 -3.53 -2.77
C ASP A 53 -0.51 -2.63 -2.44
N VAL A 54 -0.88 -1.74 -3.37
CA VAL A 54 -1.98 -0.78 -3.18
C VAL A 54 -3.31 -1.49 -3.14
N GLU A 55 -3.52 -2.47 -4.03
CA GLU A 55 -4.72 -3.30 -4.05
C GLU A 55 -4.90 -4.07 -2.73
N ILE A 56 -3.83 -4.71 -2.24
CA ILE A 56 -3.85 -5.42 -0.95
C ILE A 56 -4.26 -4.46 0.18
N LEU A 57 -3.67 -3.26 0.22
CA LEU A 57 -3.94 -2.28 1.27
C LEU A 57 -5.37 -1.74 1.18
N ALA A 58 -5.83 -1.36 -0.02
CA ALA A 58 -7.18 -0.84 -0.25
C ALA A 58 -8.24 -1.85 0.20
N ASN A 59 -8.05 -3.12 -0.20
CA ASN A 59 -8.91 -4.23 0.20
C ASN A 59 -8.85 -4.46 1.71
N ALA A 60 -7.67 -4.44 2.33
CA ALA A 60 -7.53 -4.62 3.78
C ALA A 60 -8.22 -3.50 4.60
N ALA A 61 -8.20 -2.28 4.07
CA ALA A 61 -8.83 -1.12 4.68
C ALA A 61 -10.28 -0.93 4.24
N HIS A 62 -10.87 -1.79 3.40
CA HIS A 62 -12.22 -1.62 2.83
C HIS A 62 -12.45 -0.21 2.25
N VAL A 63 -11.47 0.35 1.55
CA VAL A 63 -11.57 1.68 0.92
C VAL A 63 -11.61 1.56 -0.60
N ASN A 64 -12.35 2.48 -1.22
CA ASN A 64 -12.39 2.67 -2.68
C ASN A 64 -11.88 4.07 -3.05
N ASP A 65 -10.91 4.57 -2.28
CA ASP A 65 -10.35 5.90 -2.48
C ASP A 65 -9.62 5.97 -3.84
N PRO A 66 -9.57 7.16 -4.46
CA PRO A 66 -8.78 7.40 -5.66
C PRO A 66 -7.33 6.92 -5.53
N GLU A 67 -6.80 6.29 -6.58
CA GLU A 67 -5.45 5.73 -6.56
C GLU A 67 -4.36 6.80 -6.34
N ASP A 68 -4.59 8.05 -6.75
CA ASP A 68 -3.68 9.18 -6.50
C ASP A 68 -3.60 9.56 -5.01
N LEU A 69 -4.58 9.17 -4.19
CA LEU A 69 -4.50 9.27 -2.73
C LEU A 69 -3.82 8.06 -2.11
N LEU A 70 -4.12 6.85 -2.60
CA LEU A 70 -3.55 5.62 -2.06
C LEU A 70 -2.08 5.43 -2.46
N ASN A 71 -1.70 5.82 -3.67
CA ASN A 71 -0.36 5.76 -4.22
C ASN A 71 -0.03 6.99 -5.06
N PRO A 72 0.30 8.12 -4.42
CA PRO A 72 0.59 9.39 -5.10
C PRO A 72 1.80 9.32 -6.03
N GLN A 73 2.75 8.41 -5.81
CA GLN A 73 3.94 8.25 -6.64
C GLN A 73 4.08 6.78 -7.07
N PHE A 74 3.65 6.49 -8.30
CA PHE A 74 3.89 5.22 -8.99
C PHE A 74 4.96 5.40 -10.06
N PHE A 75 6.02 4.60 -9.99
CA PHE A 75 7.08 4.58 -10.99
C PHE A 75 6.95 3.33 -11.88
N PRO A 76 6.70 3.48 -13.20
CA PRO A 76 6.51 2.35 -14.11
C PRO A 76 7.85 1.71 -14.54
N ILE A 77 8.75 1.52 -13.58
CA ILE A 77 10.07 0.92 -13.73
C ILE A 77 10.36 0.01 -12.54
N PRO A 78 11.10 -1.10 -12.72
CA PRO A 78 11.70 -1.80 -11.59
C PRO A 78 12.71 -0.86 -10.93
N ALA A 79 12.45 -0.47 -9.68
CA ALA A 79 13.32 0.48 -8.95
C ALA A 79 14.01 -0.15 -7.73
N SER A 80 13.82 -1.46 -7.49
CA SER A 80 14.53 -2.13 -6.41
C SER A 80 15.99 -2.38 -6.83
N PRO A 81 16.97 -2.26 -5.92
CA PRO A 81 18.38 -2.50 -6.25
C PRO A 81 18.65 -3.89 -6.83
N TYR A 82 17.85 -4.89 -6.45
CA TYR A 82 17.96 -6.26 -6.94
C TYR A 82 17.36 -6.46 -8.35
N THR A 83 16.65 -5.45 -8.87
CA THR A 83 15.98 -5.47 -10.18
C THR A 83 16.53 -4.44 -11.17
N ALA A 84 17.48 -3.61 -10.74
CA ALA A 84 18.14 -2.57 -11.53
C ALA A 84 19.43 -3.07 -12.21
#